data_AF-A0A5F2BW00-F1
#
_entry.id   AF-A0A5F2BW00-F1
#
_cell.length_a   1.000
_cell.length_b   1.000
_cell.length_c   1.000
_cell.angle_alpha   90.00
_cell.angle_beta   90.00
_cell.angle_gamma   90.00
#
_symmetry.space_group_name_H-M   'P 1'
#
loop_
_entity.id
_entity.type
_entity.pdbx_description
1 polymer ?
#
loop_
_entity_poly.entity_id
_entity_poly.type
_entity_poly.pdbx_seq_one_letter_code
_entity_poly.pdbx_strand_id
1 'polypeptide(L)'
;MKTLYIYALIGALFFSSSQGIFASGGFGGGGVAGQALRGKEREKFNLGKAIYNAEVALDAKKEDLVKSQKNRLEYLQGSLPNSEKGRVNLEDLAGKLSEEQISALEFFVSIRFNVKLEEKKD
;
A
#
# COMPACT_ATOMS: atom_id res chain seq x y z
N MET A 1 39.52 27.49 40.83
CA MET A 1 38.34 26.61 40.98
C MET A 1 37.26 26.99 39.95
N LYS A 2 37.50 26.75 38.66
CA LYS A 2 36.62 27.15 37.54
C LYS A 2 36.71 26.11 36.42
N THR A 3 36.37 24.87 36.72
CA THR A 3 36.47 23.77 35.73
C THR A 3 35.46 22.64 35.99
N LEU A 4 34.35 22.94 36.68
CA LEU A 4 33.39 21.92 37.13
C LEU A 4 31.93 22.17 36.70
N TYR A 5 31.68 23.05 35.73
CA TYR A 5 30.31 23.36 35.25
C TYR A 5 30.06 23.06 33.77
N ILE A 6 30.95 22.35 33.08
CA ILE A 6 30.83 22.11 31.63
C ILE A 6 30.09 20.81 31.29
N TYR A 7 29.90 19.88 32.23
CA TYR A 7 29.25 18.60 31.95
C TYR A 7 27.72 18.59 32.16
N ALA A 8 27.11 19.67 32.64
CA ALA A 8 25.66 19.75 32.82
C ALA A 8 24.88 20.15 31.56
N LEU A 9 25.56 20.41 30.43
CA LEU A 9 24.94 20.94 29.20
C LEU A 9 24.85 19.94 28.04
N ILE A 10 25.32 18.70 28.21
CA ILE A 10 25.36 17.67 27.14
C ILE A 10 24.33 16.55 27.38
N GLY A 11 23.54 16.62 28.46
CA GLY A 11 22.53 15.61 28.83
C GLY A 11 21.08 15.95 28.45
N ALA A 12 20.84 16.91 27.55
CA ALA A 12 19.50 17.43 27.28
C ALA A 12 19.15 17.48 25.78
N LEU A 13 19.66 16.54 24.97
CA LEU A 13 19.41 16.50 23.52
C LEU A 13 18.89 15.14 23.00
N PHE A 14 18.43 14.25 23.88
CA PHE A 14 17.93 12.91 23.49
C PHE A 14 16.51 12.59 24.00
N PHE A 15 15.69 13.61 24.25
CA PHE A 15 14.30 13.41 24.72
C PHE A 15 13.27 14.17 23.88
N SER A 16 13.44 14.14 22.57
CA SER A 16 12.45 14.57 21.58
C SER A 16 12.64 13.62 20.41
N SER A 17 11.70 12.83 19.93
CA SER A 17 10.26 12.93 19.97
C SER A 17 9.76 11.66 19.28
N SER A 18 9.24 10.68 20.04
CA SER A 18 8.48 9.56 19.47
C SER A 18 7.00 9.75 19.79
N GLN A 19 6.42 10.82 19.26
CA GLN A 19 4.98 10.91 19.13
C GLN A 19 4.62 10.00 17.95
N GLY A 20 4.05 8.83 18.25
CA GLY A 20 3.42 7.98 17.26
C GLY A 20 2.23 8.74 16.67
N ILE A 21 2.46 9.42 15.55
CA ILE A 21 1.39 9.98 14.74
C ILE A 21 0.75 8.78 14.04
N PHE A 22 -0.29 8.22 14.66
CA PHE A 22 -1.29 7.46 13.91
C PHE A 22 -1.94 8.44 12.95
N ALA A 23 -1.41 8.51 11.73
CA ALA A 23 -2.02 9.20 10.62
C ALA A 23 -3.31 8.45 10.25
N SER A 24 -4.40 8.69 10.98
CA SER A 24 -5.75 8.38 10.48
C SER A 24 -6.12 9.47 9.46
N GLY A 25 -5.45 9.43 8.31
CA GLY A 25 -5.83 10.19 7.14
C GLY A 25 -7.22 9.75 6.70
N GLY A 26 -8.25 10.44 7.20
CA GLY A 26 -9.63 10.27 6.75
C GLY A 26 -9.72 10.72 5.30
N PHE A 27 -9.67 9.77 4.37
CA PHE A 27 -9.96 10.01 2.96
C PHE A 27 -11.47 10.26 2.79
N GLY A 28 -11.87 11.53 2.85
CA GLY A 28 -13.15 12.02 2.37
C GLY A 28 -13.04 12.44 0.91
N GLY A 29 -13.87 11.89 0.03
CA GLY A 29 -13.90 12.36 -1.36
C GLY A 29 -14.70 11.50 -2.33
N GLY A 30 -15.99 11.83 -2.45
CA GLY A 30 -16.78 11.73 -3.69
C GLY A 30 -17.38 10.36 -4.03
N GLY A 31 -18.62 10.38 -4.53
CA GLY A 31 -19.36 9.27 -5.16
C GLY A 31 -18.56 8.48 -6.18
N VAL A 32 -17.76 7.51 -5.75
CA VAL A 32 -16.90 6.69 -6.60
C VAL A 32 -16.78 5.27 -6.01
N ALA A 33 -16.51 4.27 -6.85
CA ALA A 33 -16.37 2.85 -6.49
C ALA A 33 -15.68 2.67 -5.11
N GLY A 34 -16.29 1.86 -4.24
CA GLY A 34 -15.82 1.64 -2.85
C GLY A 34 -16.65 2.36 -1.76
N GLN A 35 -17.51 3.31 -2.10
CA GLN A 35 -18.32 4.04 -1.09
C GLN A 35 -19.36 3.17 -0.36
N ALA A 36 -19.85 2.10 -1.00
CA ALA A 36 -20.77 1.15 -0.36
C ALA A 36 -20.05 0.19 0.62
N LEU A 37 -18.72 0.07 0.53
CA LEU A 37 -17.95 -0.84 1.35
C LEU A 37 -17.84 -0.32 2.79
N ARG A 38 -17.80 -1.24 3.75
CA ARG A 38 -17.72 -0.92 5.18
C ARG A 38 -16.62 -1.71 5.87
N GLY A 39 -16.10 -1.17 6.97
CA GLY A 39 -15.07 -1.80 7.79
C GLY A 39 -13.88 -2.30 6.98
N LYS A 40 -13.51 -3.57 7.20
CA LYS A 40 -12.35 -4.23 6.59
C LYS A 40 -12.33 -4.20 5.07
N GLU A 41 -13.49 -4.29 4.42
CA GLU A 41 -13.55 -4.24 2.95
C GLU A 41 -13.18 -2.86 2.42
N ARG A 42 -13.61 -1.80 3.13
CA ARG A 42 -13.25 -0.43 2.78
C ARG A 42 -11.75 -0.18 2.97
N GLU A 43 -11.17 -0.71 4.05
CA GLU A 43 -9.72 -0.65 4.31
C GLU A 43 -8.93 -1.35 3.20
N LYS A 44 -9.33 -2.59 2.86
CA LYS A 44 -8.73 -3.37 1.77
C LYS A 44 -8.82 -2.64 0.43
N PHE A 45 -9.98 -2.06 0.12
CA PHE A 45 -10.18 -1.27 -1.09
C PHE A 45 -9.25 -0.05 -1.16
N ASN A 46 -9.14 0.69 -0.05
CA ASN A 46 -8.30 1.88 0.02
C ASN A 46 -6.81 1.53 -0.09
N LEU A 47 -6.36 0.45 0.54
CA LEU A 47 -4.99 -0.04 0.41
C LEU A 47 -4.69 -0.42 -1.05
N GLY A 48 -5.58 -1.17 -1.70
CA GLY A 48 -5.44 -1.54 -3.11
C GLY A 48 -5.39 -0.33 -4.04
N LYS A 49 -6.24 0.67 -3.79
CA LYS A 49 -6.23 1.95 -4.51
C LYS A 49 -4.89 2.67 -4.34
N ALA A 50 -4.38 2.74 -3.12
CA ALA A 50 -3.10 3.41 -2.83
C ALA A 50 -1.93 2.71 -3.53
N ILE A 51 -1.89 1.38 -3.53
CA ILE A 51 -0.89 0.59 -4.28
C ILE A 51 -0.99 0.89 -5.77
N TYR A 52 -2.20 0.82 -6.33
CA TYR A 52 -2.47 1.04 -7.74
C TYR A 52 -2.05 2.44 -8.23
N ASN A 53 -2.19 3.45 -7.37
CA ASN A 53 -1.79 4.82 -7.66
C ASN A 53 -0.34 5.14 -7.28
N ALA A 54 0.43 4.16 -6.78
CA ALA A 54 1.77 4.37 -6.21
C ALA A 54 1.81 5.41 -5.06
N GLU A 55 0.72 5.49 -4.29
CA GLU A 55 0.55 6.40 -3.13
C GLU A 55 1.03 5.78 -1.81
N VAL A 56 1.59 4.56 -1.84
CA VAL A 56 2.13 3.87 -0.66
C VAL A 56 3.55 3.37 -0.92
N ALA A 57 4.40 3.46 0.10
CA ALA A 57 5.74 2.89 0.06
C ALA A 57 5.65 1.35 0.11
N LEU A 58 6.38 0.70 -0.80
CA LEU A 58 6.46 -0.75 -0.88
C LEU A 58 7.80 -1.25 -0.35
N ASP A 59 7.83 -2.53 0.01
CA ASP A 59 9.05 -3.20 0.44
C ASP A 59 10.08 -3.24 -0.69
N ALA A 60 11.34 -3.48 -0.30
CA ALA A 60 12.37 -3.89 -1.25
C ALA A 60 11.95 -5.18 -1.96
N LYS A 61 12.33 -5.29 -3.24
CA LYS A 61 12.01 -6.45 -4.07
C LYS A 61 12.59 -7.74 -3.47
N LYS A 62 11.73 -8.72 -3.23
CA LYS A 62 12.05 -10.07 -2.73
C LYS A 62 11.95 -11.07 -3.89
N GLU A 63 13.08 -11.61 -4.34
CA GLU A 63 13.15 -12.45 -5.55
C GLU A 63 12.33 -13.76 -5.43
N ASP A 64 12.21 -14.30 -4.22
CA ASP A 64 11.38 -15.47 -3.90
C ASP A 64 9.88 -15.24 -4.14
N LEU A 65 9.41 -14.00 -4.01
CA LEU A 65 8.02 -13.62 -4.26
C LEU A 65 7.74 -13.22 -5.71
N VAL A 66 8.76 -12.93 -6.51
CA VAL A 66 8.58 -12.44 -7.88
C VAL A 66 7.80 -13.45 -8.71
N LYS A 67 8.18 -14.74 -8.66
CA LYS A 67 7.55 -15.77 -9.48
C LYS A 67 6.08 -16.00 -9.11
N SER A 68 5.75 -16.00 -7.81
CA SER A 68 4.37 -16.20 -7.36
C SER A 68 3.48 -15.00 -7.65
N GLN A 69 4.01 -13.78 -7.52
CA GLN A 69 3.26 -12.55 -7.76
C GLN A 69 3.12 -12.21 -9.23
N LYS A 70 4.12 -12.52 -10.06
CA LYS A 70 4.12 -12.17 -11.48
C LYS A 70 2.86 -12.68 -12.20
N ASN A 71 2.47 -13.94 -11.99
CA ASN A 71 1.28 -14.51 -12.62
C ASN A 71 -0.01 -13.76 -12.23
N ARG A 72 -0.13 -13.36 -10.97
CA ARG A 72 -1.29 -12.61 -10.46
C ARG A 72 -1.33 -11.21 -11.05
N LEU A 73 -0.18 -10.54 -11.09
CA LEU A 73 -0.04 -9.18 -11.62
C LEU A 73 -0.24 -9.13 -13.14
N GLU A 74 0.23 -10.13 -13.88
CA GLU A 74 0.01 -10.27 -15.32
C GLU A 74 -1.48 -10.45 -15.63
N TYR A 75 -2.17 -11.31 -14.88
CA TYR A 75 -3.62 -11.48 -15.01
C TYR A 75 -4.39 -10.19 -14.70
N LEU A 76 -4.01 -9.47 -13.65
CA LEU A 76 -4.58 -8.17 -13.33
C LEU A 76 -4.32 -7.14 -14.44
N GLN A 77 -3.10 -7.04 -14.95
CA GLN A 77 -2.72 -6.15 -16.04
C GLN A 77 -3.55 -6.45 -17.29
N GLY A 78 -3.73 -7.72 -17.62
CA GLY A 78 -4.57 -8.18 -18.73
C GLY A 78 -6.05 -7.83 -18.58
N SER A 79 -6.53 -7.75 -17.34
CA SER A 79 -7.91 -7.47 -16.98
C SER A 79 -8.27 -5.98 -16.94
N LEU A 80 -7.28 -5.09 -16.91
CA LEU A 80 -7.53 -3.65 -16.92
C LEU A 80 -8.18 -3.20 -18.24
N PRO A 81 -9.00 -2.14 -18.24
CA PRO A 81 -9.42 -1.48 -19.48
C PRO A 81 -8.21 -0.96 -20.27
N ASN A 82 -8.32 -0.89 -21.60
CA ASN A 82 -7.22 -0.44 -22.48
C ASN A 82 -6.66 0.94 -22.10
N SER A 83 -7.52 1.84 -21.59
CA SER A 83 -7.10 3.18 -21.12
C SER A 83 -6.14 3.11 -19.93
N GLU A 84 -6.25 2.09 -19.09
CA GLU A 84 -5.43 1.92 -17.90
C GLU A 84 -4.18 1.09 -18.17
N LYS A 85 -4.22 0.14 -19.10
CA LYS A 85 -3.08 -0.75 -19.43
C LYS A 85 -1.79 0.00 -19.79
N GLY A 86 -1.91 1.18 -20.41
CA GLY A 86 -0.76 2.02 -20.74
C GLY A 86 -0.34 2.97 -19.62
N ARG A 87 -1.21 3.23 -18.63
CA ARG A 87 -0.97 4.18 -17.55
C ARG A 87 -0.26 3.54 -16.37
N VAL A 88 -0.55 2.27 -16.09
CA VAL A 88 0.03 1.52 -14.97
C VAL A 88 0.75 0.27 -15.47
N ASN A 89 1.85 -0.07 -14.80
CA ASN A 89 2.55 -1.33 -15.01
C ASN A 89 2.51 -2.15 -13.70
N LEU A 90 1.52 -3.02 -13.57
CA LEU A 90 1.35 -3.83 -12.35
C LEU A 90 2.46 -4.87 -12.19
N GLU A 91 3.06 -5.34 -13.28
CA GLU A 91 4.13 -6.35 -13.23
C GLU A 91 5.39 -5.82 -12.52
N ASP A 92 5.63 -4.50 -12.53
CA ASP A 92 6.77 -3.88 -11.83
C ASP A 92 6.63 -3.95 -10.30
N LEU A 93 5.46 -4.33 -9.79
CA LEU A 93 5.20 -4.54 -8.37
C LEU A 93 5.62 -5.95 -7.92
N ALA A 94 5.99 -6.84 -8.84
CA ALA A 94 6.35 -8.21 -8.51
C ALA A 94 7.54 -8.27 -7.54
N GLY A 95 7.33 -8.99 -6.44
CA GLY A 95 8.28 -9.13 -5.34
C GLY A 95 8.28 -7.98 -4.34
N LYS A 96 7.49 -6.92 -4.54
CA LYS A 96 7.43 -5.75 -3.65
C LYS A 96 6.18 -5.74 -2.76
N LEU A 97 5.22 -6.61 -3.03
CA LEU A 97 3.95 -6.67 -2.32
C LEU A 97 4.00 -7.73 -1.21
N SER A 98 3.41 -7.44 -0.05
CA SER A 98 3.00 -8.49 0.89
C SER A 98 1.75 -9.22 0.36
N GLU A 99 1.41 -10.37 0.93
CA GLU A 99 0.17 -11.10 0.56
C GLU A 99 -1.09 -10.25 0.77
N GLU A 100 -1.12 -9.45 1.83
CA GLU A 100 -2.21 -8.51 2.09
C GLU A 100 -2.29 -7.43 0.99
N GLN A 101 -1.15 -6.87 0.58
CA GLN A 101 -1.07 -5.82 -0.42
C GLN A 101 -1.51 -6.30 -1.81
N ILE A 102 -1.06 -7.47 -2.26
CA ILE A 102 -1.49 -8.02 -3.55
C ILE A 102 -2.97 -8.41 -3.53
N SER A 103 -3.48 -8.95 -2.41
CA SER A 103 -4.91 -9.22 -2.26
C SER A 103 -5.75 -7.93 -2.24
N ALA A 104 -5.24 -6.86 -1.65
CA ALA A 104 -5.88 -5.55 -1.66
C ALA A 104 -5.91 -4.95 -3.07
N LEU A 105 -4.81 -5.06 -3.83
CA LEU A 105 -4.73 -4.63 -5.23
C LEU A 105 -5.75 -5.39 -6.10
N GLU A 106 -5.84 -6.71 -5.97
CA GLU A 106 -6.84 -7.54 -6.65
C GLU A 106 -8.26 -7.07 -6.35
N PHE A 107 -8.56 -6.86 -5.06
CA PHE A 107 -9.88 -6.41 -4.63
C PHE A 107 -10.23 -5.00 -5.15
N PHE A 108 -9.27 -4.09 -5.18
CA PHE A 108 -9.48 -2.77 -5.77
C PHE A 108 -9.80 -2.88 -7.28
N VAL A 109 -9.00 -3.65 -8.02
CA VAL A 109 -9.17 -3.82 -9.49
C VAL A 109 -10.52 -4.44 -9.81
N SER A 110 -10.94 -5.49 -9.07
CA SER A 110 -12.22 -6.16 -9.30
C SER A 110 -13.41 -5.22 -9.10
N ILE A 111 -13.39 -4.42 -8.03
CA ILE A 111 -14.47 -3.47 -7.71
C ILE A 111 -14.44 -2.25 -8.64
N ARG A 112 -13.25 -1.69 -8.91
CA ARG A 112 -13.10 -0.46 -9.70
C ARG A 112 -13.45 -0.66 -11.17
N PHE A 113 -13.07 -1.81 -11.73
CA PHE A 113 -13.22 -2.11 -13.16
C PHE A 113 -14.26 -3.21 -13.44
N ASN A 114 -14.97 -3.68 -12.41
CA ASN A 114 -15.99 -4.73 -12.51
C ASN A 114 -15.45 -6.02 -13.19
N VAL A 115 -14.23 -6.41 -12.83
CA VAL A 115 -13.56 -7.62 -13.33
C VAL A 115 -13.87 -8.79 -12.38
N LYS A 116 -14.31 -9.91 -12.94
CA LYS A 116 -14.45 -11.18 -12.20
C LYS A 116 -13.07 -11.84 -12.11
N LEU A 117 -12.37 -11.62 -11.01
CA LEU A 117 -11.16 -12.40 -10.68
C LEU A 117 -11.64 -13.72 -10.10
N GLU A 118 -11.14 -14.86 -10.60
CA GLU A 118 -11.47 -16.16 -10.00
C GLU A 118 -10.92 -16.19 -8.56
N GLU A 119 -11.81 -16.35 -7.58
CA GLU A 119 -11.40 -16.62 -6.21
C GLU A 119 -10.71 -17.98 -6.20
N LYS A 120 -9.44 -18.02 -5.80
CA LYS A 120 -8.80 -19.28 -5.45
C LYS A 120 -9.64 -19.91 -4.33
N LYS A 121 -10.31 -21.03 -4.64
CA LYS A 121 -10.85 -21.91 -3.61
C LYS A 121 -9.66 -22.43 -2.81
N ASP A 122 -9.64 -22.10 -1.53
CA ASP A 122 -8.70 -22.63 -0.54
C ASP A 122 -8.72 -24.17 -0.51
#